data_AF-A0A3C0BBL9-F1
#
_entry.id   AF-A0A3C0BBL9-F1
#
_cell.length_a   1.000
_cell.length_b   1.000
_cell.length_c   1.000
_cell.angle_alpha   90.00
_cell.angle_beta   90.00
_cell.angle_gamma   90.00
#
_symmetry.space_group_name_H-M   'P 1'
#
loop_
_entity.id
_entity.type
_entity.pdbx_description
1 polymer ?
#
loop_
_entity_poly.entity_id
_entity_poly.type
_entity_poly.pdbx_seq_one_letter_code
_entity_poly.pdbx_strand_id
1 'polypeptide(L)'
;MINRMKTGPSSLAQKFRILPLILLAMTLALGFNSCKSSKKAQKKKAAMELAEKTAKAKADLIAIIGDDGKMTLEEKEFKLASIKRMNLQDEEVKALIAQAEEKIAAERAALERKKEEERLQREREARERELREGGQYRELNMKMDAVANAGDVATANQKIREALADFRSDDVPVLILISSEGDIKDYDRPTTIRKYLEFIKDQKKSLNKVLNVVYDSNGKIKEIELIKK
;
A
#
# COMPACT_ATOMS: atom_id res chain seq x y z
N MET A 1 42.10 5.73 -62.72
CA MET A 1 40.78 5.53 -63.35
C MET A 1 39.77 6.35 -62.56
N ILE A 2 39.47 7.59 -62.96
CA ILE A 2 38.46 8.00 -63.96
C ILE A 2 37.01 7.78 -63.48
N ASN A 3 36.47 8.85 -62.87
CA ASN A 3 35.39 9.72 -63.38
C ASN A 3 33.94 9.19 -63.49
N ARG A 4 33.00 9.89 -62.79
CA ARG A 4 31.88 10.67 -63.36
C ARG A 4 31.07 11.31 -62.21
N MET A 5 31.13 12.63 -62.03
CA MET A 5 30.25 13.65 -62.64
C MET A 5 28.75 13.44 -62.40
N LYS A 6 28.16 14.32 -61.56
CA LYS A 6 26.91 15.02 -61.89
C LYS A 6 26.95 16.45 -61.37
N THR A 7 26.66 17.36 -62.30
CA THR A 7 26.63 18.81 -62.25
C THR A 7 25.21 19.33 -62.02
N GLY A 8 25.06 20.48 -61.36
CA GLY A 8 23.95 21.41 -61.61
C GLY A 8 23.42 22.16 -60.37
N PRO A 9 23.08 23.47 -60.47
CA PRO A 9 23.37 24.44 -59.42
C PRO A 9 22.15 25.26 -58.94
N SER A 10 22.45 26.30 -58.14
CA SER A 10 21.66 27.51 -57.84
C SER A 10 20.58 27.37 -56.74
N SER A 11 20.32 28.33 -55.86
CA SER A 11 20.60 29.77 -55.90
C SER A 11 20.42 30.39 -54.50
N LEU A 12 21.12 31.52 -54.28
CA LEU A 12 20.84 32.64 -53.35
C LEU A 12 20.67 32.32 -51.84
N ALA A 13 21.65 32.58 -50.97
CA ALA A 13 22.18 33.88 -50.52
C ALA A 13 21.20 34.74 -49.67
N GLN A 14 21.37 34.71 -48.34
CA GLN A 14 21.34 35.86 -47.41
C GLN A 14 21.65 35.35 -45.98
N LYS A 15 22.91 35.29 -45.52
CA LYS A 15 23.68 36.33 -44.81
C LYS A 15 22.84 37.10 -43.75
N PHE A 16 22.91 36.76 -42.46
CA PHE A 16 23.93 37.04 -41.43
C PHE A 16 23.76 38.38 -40.66
N ARG A 17 23.89 38.27 -39.32
CA ARG A 17 24.33 39.24 -38.27
C ARG A 17 23.26 40.24 -37.74
N ILE A 18 22.90 40.26 -36.44
CA ILE A 18 23.61 40.43 -35.14
C ILE A 18 24.01 41.89 -34.81
N LEU A 19 23.36 42.43 -33.74
CA LEU A 19 23.66 43.59 -32.83
C LEU A 19 23.55 45.05 -33.34
N PRO A 20 23.48 46.13 -32.51
CA PRO A 20 23.21 46.32 -31.05
C PRO A 20 22.28 47.53 -30.66
N LEU A 21 21.97 47.62 -29.35
CA LEU A 21 21.85 48.78 -28.41
C LEU A 21 21.77 50.25 -28.91
N ILE A 22 21.01 51.07 -28.13
CA ILE A 22 21.09 52.55 -27.88
C ILE A 22 19.90 53.36 -28.45
N LEU A 23 19.03 53.91 -27.59
CA LEU A 23 18.95 55.36 -27.31
C LEU A 23 17.83 55.70 -26.29
N LEU A 24 18.23 56.33 -25.20
CA LEU A 24 17.44 57.03 -24.19
C LEU A 24 16.96 58.37 -24.76
N ALA A 25 15.67 58.71 -24.63
CA ALA A 25 15.18 60.08 -24.80
C ALA A 25 14.11 60.41 -23.76
N MET A 26 14.46 61.38 -22.90
CA MET A 26 13.58 62.04 -21.95
C MET A 26 12.38 62.69 -22.66
N THR A 27 11.17 62.46 -22.14
CA THR A 27 10.06 63.41 -22.28
C THR A 27 9.64 63.91 -20.91
N LEU A 28 9.61 65.24 -20.85
CA LEU A 28 9.45 66.11 -19.70
C LEU A 28 8.11 65.97 -18.97
N ALA A 29 8.18 66.36 -17.70
CA ALA A 29 7.14 66.41 -16.70
C ALA A 29 5.85 67.12 -17.15
N LEU A 30 4.72 66.45 -16.90
CA LEU A 30 3.43 67.07 -16.60
C LEU A 30 2.99 66.58 -15.22
N GLY A 31 2.43 67.50 -14.43
CA GLY A 31 2.53 67.52 -12.98
C GLY A 31 1.85 66.39 -12.21
N PHE A 32 2.58 65.85 -11.22
CA PHE A 32 2.04 65.01 -10.15
C PHE A 32 1.95 65.82 -8.85
N ASN A 33 0.94 66.68 -8.72
CA ASN A 33 0.65 67.35 -7.44
C ASN A 33 -0.79 67.10 -6.93
N SER A 34 -1.35 65.91 -7.20
CA SER A 34 -2.62 65.48 -6.57
C SER A 34 -2.76 63.95 -6.53
N CYS A 35 -2.21 63.30 -5.49
CA CYS A 35 -2.35 61.85 -5.27
C CYS A 35 -2.29 61.43 -3.79
N LYS A 36 -2.76 62.27 -2.86
CA LYS A 36 -2.85 61.89 -1.42
C LYS A 36 -4.20 61.25 -1.05
N SER A 37 -5.32 61.65 -1.67
CA SER A 37 -6.65 61.09 -1.38
C SER A 37 -6.88 59.69 -1.98
N SER A 38 -6.44 59.47 -3.23
CA SER A 38 -6.50 58.18 -3.93
C SER A 38 -5.64 57.11 -3.24
N LYS A 39 -4.41 57.44 -2.82
CA LYS A 39 -3.54 56.55 -2.03
C LYS A 39 -4.14 56.21 -0.66
N LYS A 40 -4.84 57.14 0.00
CA LYS A 40 -5.49 56.88 1.31
C LYS A 40 -6.70 55.96 1.15
N ALA A 41 -7.50 56.14 0.10
CA ALA A 41 -8.63 55.27 -0.22
C ALA A 41 -8.18 53.85 -0.63
N GLN A 42 -7.12 53.73 -1.43
CA GLN A 42 -6.54 52.43 -1.81
C GLN A 42 -5.94 51.69 -0.61
N LYS A 43 -5.22 52.38 0.28
CA LYS A 43 -4.72 51.79 1.54
C LYS A 43 -5.85 51.30 2.46
N LYS A 44 -6.95 52.04 2.55
CA LYS A 44 -8.11 51.64 3.37
C LYS A 44 -8.82 50.41 2.79
N LYS A 45 -8.97 50.34 1.46
CA LYS A 45 -9.53 49.15 0.78
C LYS A 45 -8.64 47.92 0.94
N ALA A 46 -7.33 48.07 0.73
CA ALA A 46 -6.37 46.98 0.92
C ALA A 46 -6.33 46.48 2.37
N ALA A 47 -6.45 47.37 3.35
CA ALA A 47 -6.53 47.01 4.77
C ALA A 47 -7.85 46.28 5.11
N MET A 48 -8.99 46.71 4.56
CA MET A 48 -10.26 45.98 4.73
C MET A 48 -10.22 44.59 4.09
N GLU A 49 -9.68 44.47 2.88
CA GLU A 49 -9.56 43.18 2.18
C GLU A 49 -8.62 42.23 2.94
N LEU A 50 -7.52 42.73 3.49
CA LEU A 50 -6.62 41.95 4.34
C LEU A 50 -7.32 41.49 5.63
N ALA A 51 -8.10 42.37 6.26
CA ALA A 51 -8.86 42.05 7.46
C ALA A 51 -9.93 40.98 7.21
N GLU A 52 -10.64 41.07 6.09
CA GLU A 52 -11.65 40.07 5.67
C GLU A 52 -11.00 38.71 5.38
N LYS A 53 -9.88 38.70 4.63
CA LYS A 53 -9.10 37.48 4.39
C LYS A 53 -8.59 36.85 5.68
N THR A 54 -8.15 37.67 6.63
CA THR A 54 -7.68 37.22 7.95
C THR A 54 -8.81 36.63 8.78
N ALA A 55 -9.97 37.30 8.83
CA ALA A 55 -11.15 36.81 9.54
C ALA A 55 -11.66 35.48 8.97
N LYS A 56 -11.72 35.38 7.63
CA LYS A 56 -12.09 34.13 6.95
C LYS A 56 -11.11 33.00 7.25
N ALA A 57 -9.80 33.27 7.18
CA ALA A 57 -8.78 32.28 7.51
C ALA A 57 -8.91 31.78 8.96
N LYS A 58 -9.17 32.66 9.93
CA LYS A 58 -9.41 32.26 11.34
C LYS A 58 -10.64 31.36 11.46
N ALA A 59 -11.75 31.74 10.83
CA ALA A 59 -12.98 30.93 10.86
C ALA A 59 -12.78 29.53 10.25
N ASP A 60 -12.10 29.46 9.10
CA ASP A 60 -11.82 28.19 8.43
C ASP A 60 -10.87 27.30 9.25
N LEU A 61 -9.85 27.88 9.91
CA LEU A 61 -8.93 27.13 10.80
C LEU A 61 -9.65 26.63 12.06
N ILE A 62 -10.50 27.44 12.67
CA ILE A 62 -11.31 27.03 13.83
C ILE A 62 -12.25 25.89 13.43
N ALA A 63 -12.84 25.94 12.23
CA ALA A 63 -13.66 24.84 11.73
C ALA A 63 -12.85 23.55 11.59
N ILE A 64 -11.61 23.60 11.10
CA ILE A 64 -10.72 22.43 11.02
C ILE A 64 -10.39 21.89 12.42
N ILE A 65 -10.01 22.78 13.34
CA ILE A 65 -9.60 22.42 14.70
C ILE A 65 -10.78 21.84 15.49
N GLY A 66 -11.97 22.41 15.33
CA GLY A 66 -13.20 22.00 16.02
C GLY A 66 -13.96 20.87 15.33
N ASP A 67 -13.51 20.39 14.18
CA ASP A 67 -14.23 19.36 13.43
C ASP A 67 -14.30 18.04 14.21
N ASP A 68 -15.51 17.48 14.23
CA ASP A 68 -15.90 16.23 14.88
C ASP A 68 -16.09 15.08 13.88
N GLY A 69 -15.51 15.19 12.68
CA GLY A 69 -15.60 14.19 11.62
C GLY A 69 -16.60 14.54 10.51
N LYS A 70 -17.02 15.81 10.39
CA LYS A 70 -17.87 16.27 9.29
C LYS A 70 -17.06 16.54 8.02
N MET A 71 -15.79 16.90 8.15
CA MET A 71 -14.87 17.11 7.02
C MET A 71 -13.93 15.92 6.84
N THR A 72 -13.66 15.55 5.59
CA THR A 72 -12.62 14.54 5.32
C THR A 72 -11.23 15.10 5.57
N LEU A 73 -10.25 14.21 5.77
CA LEU A 73 -8.85 14.61 5.96
C LEU A 73 -8.33 15.42 4.77
N GLU A 74 -8.70 15.02 3.55
CA GLU A 74 -8.34 15.70 2.30
C GLU A 74 -8.94 17.12 2.23
N GLU A 75 -10.19 17.29 2.67
CA GLU A 75 -10.83 18.61 2.73
C GLU A 75 -10.15 19.53 3.74
N LYS A 76 -9.77 19.02 4.91
CA LYS A 76 -9.03 19.75 5.94
C LYS A 76 -7.66 20.20 5.42
N GLU A 77 -6.93 19.30 4.76
CA GLU A 77 -5.62 19.57 4.16
C GLU A 77 -5.72 20.60 3.04
N PHE A 78 -6.74 20.52 2.19
CA PHE A 78 -6.96 21.47 1.11
C PHE A 78 -7.26 22.88 1.63
N LYS A 79 -8.11 22.99 2.65
CA LYS A 79 -8.44 24.28 3.30
C LYS A 79 -7.20 24.88 3.97
N LEU A 80 -6.47 24.09 4.75
CA LEU A 80 -5.23 24.52 5.39
C LEU A 80 -4.20 25.01 4.35
N ALA A 81 -3.99 24.25 3.27
CA ALA A 81 -3.07 24.65 2.20
C ALA A 81 -3.51 25.95 1.51
N SER A 82 -4.81 26.15 1.30
CA SER A 82 -5.35 27.38 0.74
C SER A 82 -5.08 28.58 1.64
N ILE A 83 -5.20 28.43 2.96
CA ILE A 83 -4.93 29.48 3.95
C ILE A 83 -3.43 29.80 4.01
N LYS A 84 -2.56 28.78 4.00
CA LYS A 84 -1.10 28.98 3.95
C LYS A 84 -0.65 29.75 2.72
N ARG A 85 -1.27 29.52 1.55
CA ARG A 85 -0.98 30.26 0.31
C ARG A 85 -1.33 31.75 0.40
N MET A 86 -2.22 32.15 1.30
CA MET A 86 -2.56 33.57 1.51
C MET A 86 -1.43 34.36 2.20
N ASN A 87 -0.42 33.67 2.77
CA ASN A 87 0.76 34.25 3.41
C ASN A 87 0.46 35.38 4.42
N LEU A 88 -0.57 35.16 5.24
CA LEU A 88 -1.01 36.11 6.25
C LEU A 88 0.04 36.22 7.37
N GLN A 89 0.35 37.45 7.78
CA GLN A 89 1.37 37.73 8.80
C GLN A 89 0.81 37.83 10.22
N ASP A 90 -0.50 37.59 10.39
CA ASP A 90 -1.18 37.64 11.68
C ASP A 90 -0.74 36.48 12.60
N GLU A 91 -0.25 36.81 13.80
CA GLU A 91 0.30 35.81 14.74
C GLU A 91 -0.76 34.81 15.23
N GLU A 92 -2.01 35.22 15.38
CA GLU A 92 -3.10 34.33 15.78
C GLU A 92 -3.43 33.34 14.65
N VAL A 93 -3.44 33.80 13.39
CA VAL A 93 -3.55 32.90 12.22
C VAL A 93 -2.40 31.89 12.20
N LYS A 94 -1.15 32.30 12.48
CA LYS A 94 -0.01 31.37 12.54
C LYS A 94 -0.18 30.32 13.63
N ALA A 95 -0.65 30.72 14.82
CA ALA A 95 -0.92 29.79 15.91
C ALA A 95 -2.04 28.79 15.56
N LEU A 96 -3.11 29.26 14.90
CA LEU A 96 -4.21 28.41 14.44
C LEU A 96 -3.78 27.48 13.30
N ILE A 97 -2.88 27.91 12.41
CA ILE A 97 -2.27 27.04 11.38
C ILE A 97 -1.51 25.90 12.05
N ALA A 98 -0.70 26.19 13.07
CA ALA A 98 0.05 25.16 13.79
C ALA A 98 -0.87 24.14 14.48
N GLN A 99 -1.93 24.60 15.15
CA GLN A 99 -2.92 23.70 15.77
C GLN A 99 -3.69 22.86 14.74
N ALA A 100 -4.06 23.45 13.61
CA ALA A 100 -4.72 22.72 12.53
C ALA A 100 -3.79 21.67 11.90
N GLU A 101 -2.51 22.00 11.72
CA GLU A 101 -1.48 21.08 11.24
C GLU A 101 -1.29 19.89 12.19
N GLU A 102 -1.17 20.15 13.49
CA GLU A 102 -1.04 19.11 14.50
C GLU A 102 -2.25 18.17 14.51
N LYS A 103 -3.47 18.73 14.48
CA LYS A 103 -4.70 17.93 14.43
C LYS A 103 -4.79 17.08 13.16
N ILE A 104 -4.52 17.66 11.99
CA ILE A 104 -4.50 16.93 10.71
C ILE A 104 -3.43 15.83 10.74
N ALA A 105 -2.24 16.10 11.27
CA ALA A 105 -1.17 15.11 11.39
C ALA A 105 -1.56 13.95 12.32
N ALA A 106 -2.19 14.25 13.46
CA ALA A 106 -2.70 13.25 14.39
C ALA A 106 -3.81 12.38 13.76
N GLU A 107 -4.75 13.00 13.04
CA GLU A 107 -5.81 12.30 12.31
C GLU A 107 -5.25 11.40 11.21
N ARG A 108 -4.26 11.88 10.44
CA ARG A 108 -3.57 11.08 9.41
C ARG A 108 -2.88 9.86 10.02
N ALA A 109 -2.11 10.06 11.08
CA ALA A 109 -1.41 8.96 11.76
C ALA A 109 -2.40 7.93 12.36
N ALA A 110 -3.54 8.39 12.91
CA ALA A 110 -4.57 7.49 13.40
C ALA A 110 -5.24 6.69 12.27
N LEU A 111 -5.51 7.32 11.13
CA LEU A 111 -6.07 6.66 9.96
C LEU A 111 -5.11 5.63 9.37
N GLU A 112 -3.81 5.95 9.29
CA GLU A 112 -2.78 5.01 8.83
C GLU A 112 -2.64 3.81 9.77
N ARG A 113 -2.59 4.03 11.09
CA ARG A 113 -2.59 2.93 12.07
C ARG A 113 -3.81 2.03 11.92
N LYS A 114 -5.01 2.61 11.78
CA LYS A 114 -6.24 1.84 11.59
C LYS A 114 -6.23 1.04 10.28
N LYS A 115 -5.75 1.63 9.18
CA LYS A 115 -5.59 0.94 7.89
C LYS A 115 -4.58 -0.21 7.97
N GLU A 116 -3.49 -0.01 8.69
CA GLU A 116 -2.46 -1.04 8.92
C GLU A 116 -3.01 -2.19 9.76
N GLU A 117 -3.67 -1.88 10.88
CA GLU A 117 -4.31 -2.87 11.74
C GLU A 117 -5.39 -3.66 10.99
N GLU A 118 -6.22 -3.00 10.19
CA GLU A 118 -7.24 -3.64 9.37
C GLU A 118 -6.61 -4.53 8.27
N ARG A 119 -5.51 -4.09 7.65
CA ARG A 119 -4.78 -4.89 6.67
C ARG A 119 -4.18 -6.14 7.32
N LEU A 120 -3.51 -5.98 8.46
CA LEU A 120 -2.94 -7.09 9.24
C LEU A 120 -4.03 -8.04 9.72
N GLN A 121 -5.18 -7.52 10.16
CA GLN A 121 -6.32 -8.33 10.56
C GLN A 121 -6.88 -9.12 9.37
N ARG A 122 -7.10 -8.47 8.22
CA ARG A 122 -7.56 -9.16 7.00
C ARG A 122 -6.59 -10.23 6.53
N GLU A 123 -5.28 -9.97 6.60
CA GLU A 123 -4.26 -10.97 6.27
C GLU A 123 -4.29 -12.16 7.23
N ARG A 124 -4.38 -11.90 8.54
CA ARG A 124 -4.50 -12.94 9.57
C ARG A 124 -5.75 -13.79 9.37
N GLU A 125 -6.90 -13.15 9.14
CA GLU A 125 -8.16 -13.84 8.88
C GLU A 125 -8.11 -14.65 7.58
N ALA A 126 -7.50 -14.11 6.51
CA ALA A 126 -7.33 -14.83 5.25
C ALA A 126 -6.44 -16.07 5.44
N ARG A 127 -5.32 -15.92 6.15
CA ARG A 127 -4.42 -17.04 6.48
C ARG A 127 -5.11 -18.07 7.36
N GLU A 128 -5.88 -17.65 8.35
CA GLU A 128 -6.64 -18.57 9.19
C GLU A 128 -7.71 -19.32 8.38
N ARG A 129 -8.46 -18.63 7.51
CA ARG A 129 -9.44 -19.27 6.62
C ARG A 129 -8.78 -20.27 5.67
N GLU A 130 -7.68 -19.89 5.03
CA GLU A 130 -6.90 -20.79 4.18
C GLU A 130 -6.48 -22.04 4.96
N LEU A 131 -5.98 -21.85 6.17
CA LEU A 131 -5.62 -22.95 7.07
C LEU A 131 -6.83 -23.77 7.54
N ARG A 132 -8.04 -23.20 7.68
CA ARG A 132 -9.25 -23.94 8.07
C ARG A 132 -9.84 -24.73 6.92
N GLU A 133 -9.85 -24.15 5.72
CA GLU A 133 -10.44 -24.75 4.52
C GLU A 133 -9.47 -25.72 3.81
N GLY A 134 -8.26 -25.89 4.37
CA GLY A 134 -7.20 -26.74 3.83
C GLY A 134 -6.48 -26.14 2.63
N GLY A 135 -6.84 -24.90 2.23
CA GLY A 135 -6.22 -24.12 1.18
C GLY A 135 -5.96 -24.91 -0.11
N GLN A 136 -4.76 -24.76 -0.65
CA GLN A 136 -4.29 -25.50 -1.81
C GLN A 136 -4.17 -27.02 -1.58
N TYR A 137 -4.16 -27.49 -0.33
CA TYR A 137 -3.99 -28.91 0.03
C TYR A 137 -5.31 -29.57 0.46
N ARG A 138 -6.46 -28.97 0.13
CA ARG A 138 -7.79 -29.47 0.50
C ARG A 138 -8.01 -30.93 0.15
N GLU A 139 -7.60 -31.37 -1.04
CA GLU A 139 -7.75 -32.77 -1.47
C GLU A 139 -6.97 -33.74 -0.58
N LEU A 140 -5.73 -33.39 -0.21
CA LEU A 140 -4.90 -34.23 0.64
C LEU A 140 -5.45 -34.30 2.08
N ASN A 141 -5.93 -33.18 2.60
CA ASN A 141 -6.66 -33.14 3.86
C ASN A 141 -7.92 -34.02 3.83
N MET A 142 -8.70 -33.97 2.74
CA MET A 142 -9.88 -34.84 2.56
C MET A 142 -9.52 -36.32 2.53
N LYS A 143 -8.41 -36.71 1.88
CA LYS A 143 -7.92 -38.10 1.88
C LYS A 143 -7.54 -38.57 3.28
N MET A 144 -6.85 -37.75 4.07
CA MET A 144 -6.53 -38.05 5.47
C MET A 144 -7.79 -38.17 6.34
N ASP A 145 -8.74 -37.26 6.16
CA ASP A 145 -10.03 -37.29 6.87
C ASP A 145 -10.86 -38.51 6.49
N ALA A 146 -10.81 -38.96 5.23
CA ALA A 146 -11.49 -40.17 4.77
C ALA A 146 -10.93 -41.44 5.42
N VAL A 147 -9.62 -41.50 5.69
CA VAL A 147 -9.01 -42.60 6.46
C VAL A 147 -9.52 -42.59 7.91
N ALA A 148 -9.56 -41.41 8.54
CA ALA A 148 -10.02 -41.26 9.92
C ALA A 148 -11.50 -41.67 10.11
N ASN A 149 -12.33 -41.32 9.13
CA ASN A 149 -13.79 -41.49 9.19
C ASN A 149 -14.29 -42.81 8.56
N ALA A 150 -13.39 -43.71 8.15
CA ALA A 150 -13.78 -44.98 7.55
C ALA A 150 -14.62 -45.83 8.53
N GLY A 151 -15.71 -46.42 8.03
CA GLY A 151 -16.63 -47.22 8.84
C GLY A 151 -16.03 -48.53 9.36
N ASP A 152 -15.07 -49.10 8.61
CA ASP A 152 -14.42 -50.37 8.92
C ASP A 152 -12.96 -50.40 8.43
N VAL A 153 -12.23 -51.43 8.86
CA VAL A 153 -10.78 -51.60 8.59
C VAL A 153 -10.51 -51.81 7.09
N ALA A 154 -11.37 -52.53 6.38
CA ALA A 154 -11.16 -52.77 4.95
C ALA A 154 -11.31 -51.48 4.14
N THR A 155 -12.34 -50.69 4.45
CA THR A 155 -12.56 -49.35 3.89
C THR A 155 -11.39 -48.42 4.23
N ALA A 156 -10.92 -48.40 5.47
CA ALA A 156 -9.78 -47.58 5.88
C ALA A 156 -8.51 -47.95 5.08
N ASN A 157 -8.21 -49.25 4.97
CA ASN A 157 -7.05 -49.73 4.21
C ASN A 157 -7.16 -49.39 2.71
N GLN A 158 -8.37 -49.34 2.15
CA GLN A 158 -8.57 -48.83 0.79
C GLN A 158 -8.24 -47.34 0.70
N LYS A 159 -8.73 -46.51 1.63
CA LYS A 159 -8.42 -45.07 1.66
C LYS A 159 -6.95 -44.78 1.87
N ILE A 160 -6.25 -45.59 2.66
CA ILE A 160 -4.79 -45.51 2.81
C ILE A 160 -4.10 -45.73 1.45
N ARG A 161 -4.49 -46.77 0.69
CA ARG A 161 -3.91 -47.01 -0.65
C ARG A 161 -4.19 -45.87 -1.62
N GLU A 162 -5.41 -45.33 -1.61
CA GLU A 162 -5.79 -44.18 -2.43
C GLU A 162 -4.93 -42.94 -2.09
N ALA A 163 -4.69 -42.67 -0.80
CA ALA A 163 -3.86 -41.57 -0.36
C ALA A 163 -2.38 -41.74 -0.71
N LEU A 164 -1.84 -42.95 -0.53
CA LEU A 164 -0.43 -43.27 -0.83
C LEU A 164 -0.08 -43.09 -2.30
N ALA A 165 -1.06 -43.16 -3.21
CA ALA A 165 -0.84 -42.93 -4.63
C ALA A 165 -0.31 -41.53 -4.97
N ASP A 166 -0.50 -40.53 -4.11
CA ASP A 166 0.02 -39.17 -4.30
C ASP A 166 1.51 -39.05 -3.95
N PHE A 167 2.04 -40.00 -3.17
CA PHE A 167 3.39 -39.97 -2.62
C PHE A 167 4.37 -40.73 -3.51
N ARG A 168 5.65 -40.32 -3.50
CA ARG A 168 6.70 -40.99 -4.28
C ARG A 168 6.98 -42.41 -3.78
N SER A 169 6.74 -42.63 -2.48
CA SER A 169 6.92 -43.91 -1.78
C SER A 169 6.22 -43.85 -0.43
N ASP A 170 6.03 -45.02 0.18
CA ASP A 170 5.42 -45.15 1.50
C ASP A 170 6.27 -44.57 2.65
N ASP A 171 7.57 -44.44 2.41
CA ASP A 171 8.57 -43.94 3.37
C ASP A 171 8.75 -42.41 3.34
N VAL A 172 7.88 -41.68 2.62
CA VAL A 172 7.96 -40.22 2.56
C VAL A 172 7.90 -39.62 3.97
N PRO A 173 8.86 -38.75 4.35
CA PRO A 173 8.87 -38.11 5.65
C PRO A 173 7.63 -37.23 5.86
N VAL A 174 7.04 -37.37 7.04
CA VAL A 174 5.99 -36.52 7.60
C VAL A 174 6.59 -35.76 8.77
N LEU A 175 6.55 -34.44 8.69
CA LEU A 175 7.02 -33.52 9.72
C LEU A 175 5.81 -32.83 10.36
N ILE A 176 5.62 -32.95 11.67
CA ILE A 176 4.50 -32.30 12.38
C ILE A 176 5.05 -31.07 13.09
N LEU A 177 4.68 -29.87 12.63
CA LEU A 177 5.10 -28.60 13.21
C LEU A 177 4.50 -28.44 14.62
N ILE A 178 5.36 -28.30 15.62
CA ILE A 178 4.99 -28.06 17.03
C ILE A 178 4.95 -26.56 17.32
N SER A 179 6.01 -25.84 16.94
CA SER A 179 6.18 -24.40 17.16
C SER A 179 6.93 -23.75 16.01
N SER A 180 6.68 -22.46 15.81
CA SER A 180 7.44 -21.63 14.89
C SER A 180 7.68 -20.26 15.52
N GLU A 181 8.94 -19.84 15.57
CA GLU A 181 9.34 -18.50 15.98
C GLU A 181 10.23 -17.88 14.89
N GLY A 182 9.68 -16.90 14.16
CA GLY A 182 10.32 -16.37 12.96
C GLY A 182 10.57 -17.46 11.92
N ASP A 183 11.83 -17.63 11.53
CA ASP A 183 12.26 -18.63 10.54
C ASP A 183 12.63 -19.99 11.17
N ILE A 184 12.60 -20.10 12.50
CA ILE A 184 12.94 -21.34 13.21
C ILE A 184 11.65 -22.15 13.40
N LYS A 185 11.65 -23.38 12.90
CA LYS A 185 10.55 -24.34 13.01
C LYS A 185 10.98 -25.55 13.84
N ASP A 186 10.17 -25.90 14.83
CA ASP A 186 10.35 -27.12 15.62
C ASP A 186 9.33 -28.16 15.20
N TYR A 187 9.83 -29.35 14.88
CA TYR A 187 9.00 -30.46 14.45
C TYR A 187 9.01 -31.57 15.51
N ASP A 188 7.89 -32.29 15.60
CA ASP A 188 7.83 -33.55 16.32
C ASP A 188 8.72 -34.59 15.63
N ARG A 189 8.99 -35.70 16.34
CA ARG A 189 9.78 -36.82 15.82
C ARG A 189 9.25 -37.21 14.43
N PRO A 190 10.08 -37.13 13.37
CA PRO A 190 9.66 -37.47 12.03
C PRO A 190 9.14 -38.91 11.94
N THR A 191 8.10 -39.10 11.13
CA THR A 191 7.56 -40.42 10.78
C THR A 191 7.42 -40.53 9.27
N THR A 192 6.91 -41.66 8.78
CA THR A 192 6.64 -41.89 7.34
C THR A 192 5.16 -41.72 7.05
N ILE A 193 4.78 -41.36 5.83
CA ILE A 193 3.37 -41.20 5.45
C ILE A 193 2.55 -42.46 5.70
N ARG A 194 3.08 -43.66 5.41
CA ARG A 194 2.39 -44.91 5.71
C ARG A 194 2.07 -45.03 7.19
N LYS A 195 3.07 -44.93 8.07
CA LYS A 195 2.87 -44.96 9.53
C LYS A 195 1.91 -43.90 10.03
N TYR A 196 1.95 -42.69 9.45
CA TYR A 196 1.05 -41.61 9.82
C TYR A 196 -0.41 -41.90 9.43
N LEU A 197 -0.66 -42.42 8.23
CA LEU A 197 -2.01 -42.81 7.80
C LEU A 197 -2.56 -44.00 8.62
N GLU A 198 -1.71 -44.96 8.96
CA GLU A 198 -2.05 -46.05 9.89
C GLU A 198 -2.41 -45.50 11.28
N PHE A 199 -1.64 -44.54 11.79
CA PHE A 199 -1.97 -43.85 13.04
C PHE A 199 -3.32 -43.14 12.97
N ILE A 200 -3.62 -42.42 11.88
CA ILE A 200 -4.94 -41.80 11.68
C ILE A 200 -6.07 -42.83 11.71
N LYS A 201 -5.89 -43.96 11.03
CA LYS A 201 -6.85 -45.08 11.02
C LYS A 201 -7.11 -45.57 12.44
N ASP A 202 -6.05 -45.86 13.19
CA ASP A 202 -6.14 -46.44 14.53
C ASP A 202 -6.77 -45.47 15.53
N GLN A 203 -6.46 -44.18 15.41
CA GLN A 203 -7.04 -43.14 16.26
C GLN A 203 -8.46 -42.72 15.86
N LYS A 204 -8.90 -43.07 14.64
CA LYS A 204 -10.14 -42.58 14.00
C LYS A 204 -10.29 -41.06 14.07
N LYS A 205 -9.15 -40.35 14.03
CA LYS A 205 -9.06 -38.89 14.18
C LYS A 205 -7.94 -38.35 13.31
N SER A 206 -8.27 -37.35 12.51
CA SER A 206 -7.31 -36.57 11.73
C SER A 206 -7.02 -35.26 12.47
N LEU A 207 -6.02 -35.31 13.36
CA LEU A 207 -5.66 -34.22 14.29
C LEU A 207 -4.83 -33.11 13.66
N ASN A 208 -4.22 -33.38 12.51
CA ASN A 208 -3.36 -32.43 11.81
C ASN A 208 -3.91 -32.16 10.41
N LYS A 209 -3.51 -31.03 9.85
CA LYS A 209 -3.76 -30.60 8.48
C LYS A 209 -2.45 -30.36 7.76
N VAL A 210 -2.48 -30.45 6.44
CA VAL A 210 -1.32 -30.19 5.59
C VAL A 210 -0.97 -28.71 5.61
N LEU A 211 0.27 -28.41 6.00
CA LEU A 211 0.85 -27.07 6.00
C LEU A 211 1.65 -26.81 4.71
N ASN A 212 2.47 -27.79 4.31
CA ASN A 212 3.35 -27.68 3.16
C ASN A 212 3.61 -29.05 2.54
N VAL A 213 3.91 -29.07 1.24
CA VAL A 213 4.23 -30.28 0.48
C VAL A 213 5.41 -29.97 -0.43
N VAL A 214 6.41 -30.85 -0.42
CA VAL A 214 7.51 -30.79 -1.38
C VAL A 214 7.31 -31.90 -2.41
N TYR A 215 7.38 -31.56 -3.68
CA TYR A 215 7.21 -32.50 -4.80
C TYR A 215 8.57 -32.93 -5.38
N ASP A 216 8.61 -34.13 -5.96
CA ASP A 216 9.70 -34.59 -6.82
C ASP A 216 9.51 -34.13 -8.28
N SER A 217 10.45 -34.51 -9.15
CA SER A 217 10.41 -34.16 -10.58
C SER A 217 9.23 -34.76 -11.35
N ASN A 218 8.56 -35.77 -10.80
CA ASN A 218 7.41 -36.44 -11.39
C ASN A 218 6.07 -35.92 -10.82
N GLY A 219 6.12 -34.89 -9.98
CA GLY A 219 4.94 -34.33 -9.30
C GLY A 219 4.41 -35.20 -8.16
N LYS A 220 5.19 -36.18 -7.67
CA LYS A 220 4.84 -36.99 -6.49
C LYS A 220 5.34 -36.32 -5.22
N ILE A 221 4.60 -36.47 -4.14
CA ILE A 221 4.98 -35.90 -2.84
C ILE A 221 6.22 -36.62 -2.32
N LYS A 222 7.28 -35.86 -2.03
CA LYS A 222 8.54 -36.38 -1.46
C LYS A 222 8.76 -36.01 0.00
N GLU A 223 8.03 -35.03 0.52
CA GLU A 223 7.99 -34.61 1.92
C GLU A 223 6.69 -33.86 2.18
N ILE A 224 6.16 -33.98 3.40
CA ILE A 224 4.96 -33.29 3.83
C ILE A 224 5.13 -32.72 5.24
N GLU A 225 4.78 -31.44 5.39
CA GLU A 225 4.68 -30.78 6.69
C GLU A 225 3.20 -30.68 7.08
N LEU A 226 2.92 -31.02 8.33
CA LEU A 226 1.61 -30.95 8.95
C LEU A 226 1.62 -29.97 10.11
N ILE A 227 0.47 -29.41 10.43
CA ILE A 227 0.24 -28.58 11.60
C ILE A 227 -1.03 -29.07 12.31
N LYS A 228 -1.06 -28.96 13.64
CA LYS A 228 -2.26 -29.30 14.41
C LYS A 228 -3.47 -28.48 13.92
N LYS A 229 -4.64 -29.14 13.81
CA LYS A 229 -5.89 -28.48 13.44
C LYS A 229 -6.36 -27.50 14.49
#